data_AF-A0A0F9VWP0-F1
#
_entry.id   AF-A0A0F9VWP0-F1
#
_cell.length_a   1.000
_cell.length_b   1.000
_cell.length_c   1.000
_cell.angle_alpha   90.00
_cell.angle_beta   90.00
_cell.angle_gamma   90.00
#
_symmetry.space_group_name_H-M   'P 1'
#
loop_
_entity.id
_entity.type
_entity.pdbx_description
1 polymer ?
#
loop_
_entity_poly.entity_id
_entity_poly.type
_entity_poly.pdbx_seq_one_letter_code
_entity_poly.pdbx_strand_id
1 'polypeptide(L)'
;MTGLEGYSIYPGPGDLSPVLQRYCMEAGNSGIYIFHHQFCVCPFPLAFPVPLEKLLHEREEAAMAALAAGDTDSFLLRHEKPYRPEALMDLVNEGHFDSKPEEYWRLVRKVWVDSDLPEDDPYWAEMLEADIGSVQAMMGEGDRAQLAAMPEVIQVWRGVEGMDETSAREAVTAGHSWSIDPKIAERFAKSFARSSGEAWVARADIPKARVVAYLADRGEAEIILRPSDIAELEFDLISLGSKSQGFSDLQDKLLEEQHNGETMTFTDKIKAHLESFKNDEEGHKLFPHADWRYEVDNDDTSLGYDDWLSDKIDFEVDDVADNVNRFIYRGCKATDGEISEIEFNRDVVDTFSTLRIIDDEAVDRANGFLGEAPEKPVFGESFGSVPSDVAADLSRIAHLGMVFFEGRSTADKITSVLVEAAEKHGITGSGVDAARARAGGETPEP
;
A
#
# COMPACT_ATOMS: atom_id res chain seq x y z
N MET A 1 35.64 26.47 19.13
CA MET A 1 34.80 25.83 20.16
C MET A 1 34.69 26.75 21.37
N THR A 2 33.96 27.86 21.23
CA THR A 2 33.56 28.72 22.35
C THR A 2 32.11 28.35 22.67
N GLY A 3 31.87 27.71 23.82
CA GLY A 3 30.52 27.24 24.20
C GLY A 3 30.46 26.02 25.13
N LEU A 4 31.58 25.33 25.38
CA LEU A 4 31.66 24.16 26.28
C LEU A 4 32.44 24.46 27.57
N GLU A 5 32.68 25.74 27.90
CA GLU A 5 33.32 26.10 29.16
C GLU A 5 32.43 25.64 30.34
N GLY A 6 32.99 24.78 31.20
CA GLY A 6 32.28 24.18 32.34
C GLY A 6 31.65 22.81 32.08
N TYR A 7 31.71 22.28 30.86
CA TYR A 7 31.22 20.94 30.55
C TYR A 7 32.27 19.87 30.86
N SER A 8 31.82 18.72 31.34
CA SER A 8 32.59 17.48 31.38
C SER A 8 32.46 16.77 30.03
N ILE A 9 33.58 16.59 29.33
CA ILE A 9 33.65 16.07 27.96
C ILE A 9 34.35 14.71 27.98
N TYR A 10 33.75 13.73 27.31
CA TYR A 10 34.28 12.38 27.19
C TYR A 10 34.35 12.03 25.69
N PRO A 11 35.53 12.18 25.06
CA PRO A 11 35.71 11.89 23.63
C PRO A 11 35.38 10.46 23.23
N GLY A 12 35.69 9.48 24.06
CA GLY A 12 35.41 8.07 23.81
C GLY A 12 35.26 7.23 25.08
N PRO A 13 34.95 5.92 24.94
CA PRO A 13 34.74 5.03 26.09
C PRO A 13 35.91 4.99 27.08
N GLY A 14 37.15 5.09 26.58
CA GLY A 14 38.36 5.07 27.41
C GLY A 14 38.48 6.25 28.38
N ASP A 15 37.72 7.32 28.18
CA ASP A 15 37.68 8.50 29.05
C ASP A 15 36.73 8.33 30.25
N LEU A 16 35.92 7.27 30.26
CA LEU A 16 35.03 6.93 31.37
C LEU A 16 35.71 6.07 32.42
N SER A 17 35.19 6.10 33.65
CA SER A 17 35.60 5.18 34.71
C SER A 17 35.31 3.71 34.32
N PRO A 18 36.08 2.72 34.80
CA PRO A 18 35.87 1.32 34.43
C PRO A 18 34.45 0.79 34.72
N VAL A 19 33.78 1.34 35.74
CA VAL A 19 32.40 0.99 36.08
C VAL A 19 31.43 1.48 35.02
N LEU A 20 31.66 2.65 34.43
CA LEU A 20 30.79 3.21 33.38
C LEU A 20 31.09 2.64 32.00
N GLN A 21 32.33 2.21 31.73
CA GLN A 21 32.72 1.61 30.45
C GLN A 21 31.88 0.38 30.08
N ARG A 22 31.33 -0.35 31.05
CA ARG A 22 30.45 -1.51 30.80
C ARG A 22 29.15 -1.15 30.07
N TYR A 23 28.76 0.12 30.11
CA TYR A 23 27.57 0.64 29.44
C TYR A 23 27.90 1.21 28.04
N CYS A 24 29.17 1.17 27.62
CA CYS A 24 29.53 1.57 26.27
C CYS A 24 29.37 0.40 25.30
N MET A 25 28.64 0.63 24.22
CA MET A 25 28.46 -0.34 23.14
C MET A 25 28.80 0.29 21.80
N GLU A 26 29.36 -0.49 20.87
CA GLU A 26 29.53 -0.06 19.50
C GLU A 26 28.22 -0.26 18.72
N ALA A 27 27.79 0.75 17.97
CA ALA A 27 26.60 0.69 17.14
C ALA A 27 26.90 -0.16 15.90
N GLY A 28 26.70 -1.48 16.02
CA GLY A 28 27.13 -2.45 15.01
C GLY A 28 28.65 -2.41 14.82
N ASN A 29 29.11 -2.47 13.57
CA ASN A 29 30.54 -2.37 13.20
C ASN A 29 30.88 -1.00 12.60
N SER A 30 30.23 0.06 13.07
CA SER A 30 30.34 1.41 12.49
C SER A 30 31.52 2.22 13.04
N GLY A 31 32.16 1.78 14.12
CA GLY A 31 33.12 2.58 14.90
C GLY A 31 32.47 3.69 15.73
N ILE A 32 31.14 3.81 15.73
CA ILE A 32 30.40 4.76 16.58
C ILE A 32 30.08 4.07 17.91
N TYR A 33 30.50 4.69 19.01
CA TYR A 33 30.18 4.20 20.35
C TYR A 33 28.99 4.96 20.93
N ILE A 34 28.13 4.23 21.63
CA ILE A 34 26.97 4.75 22.34
C ILE A 34 27.14 4.42 23.82
N PHE A 35 26.98 5.41 24.69
CA PHE A 35 26.76 5.17 26.11
C PHE A 35 25.30 4.79 26.29
N HIS A 36 25.03 3.59 26.79
CA HIS A 36 23.72 2.97 26.84
C HIS A 36 23.40 2.59 28.30
N HIS A 37 22.75 3.51 29.02
CA HIS A 37 22.40 3.37 30.44
C HIS A 37 20.92 3.78 30.65
N GLN A 38 20.25 3.18 31.64
CA GLN A 38 18.82 3.41 31.92
C GLN A 38 18.42 4.88 32.10
N PHE A 39 19.34 5.71 32.60
CA PHE A 39 19.13 7.14 32.78
C PHE A 39 19.93 8.01 31.80
N CYS A 40 20.65 7.46 30.82
CA CYS A 40 21.31 8.23 29.77
C CYS A 40 21.68 7.34 28.58
N VAL A 41 21.12 7.64 27.40
CA VAL A 41 21.51 7.02 26.13
C VAL A 41 22.02 8.10 25.19
N CYS A 42 23.30 8.06 24.81
CA CYS A 42 23.91 9.12 24.00
C CYS A 42 25.12 8.61 23.21
N PRO A 43 25.24 8.93 21.90
CA PRO A 43 26.44 8.63 21.13
C PRO A 43 27.62 9.50 21.57
N PHE A 44 28.84 8.94 21.52
CA PHE A 44 30.06 9.69 21.74
C PHE A 44 30.35 10.69 20.60
N PRO A 45 31.03 11.83 20.87
CA PRO A 45 31.56 12.25 22.17
C PRO A 45 30.48 12.79 23.11
N LEU A 46 30.60 12.49 24.39
CA LEU A 46 29.67 12.97 25.42
C LEU A 46 30.10 14.34 25.93
N ALA A 47 29.14 15.23 26.16
CA ALA A 47 29.38 16.53 26.78
C ALA A 47 28.21 16.90 27.70
N PHE A 48 28.47 17.00 29.00
CA PHE A 48 27.47 17.29 30.01
C PHE A 48 27.87 18.48 30.90
N PRO A 49 26.93 19.27 31.43
CA PRO A 49 27.22 20.41 32.30
C PRO A 49 27.76 20.00 33.69
N VAL A 50 27.69 18.71 34.03
CA VAL A 50 28.23 18.10 35.25
C VAL A 50 28.90 16.77 34.88
N PRO A 51 29.78 16.20 35.73
CA PRO A 51 30.34 14.87 35.50
C PRO A 51 29.23 13.81 35.29
N LEU A 52 29.46 12.86 34.38
CA LEU A 52 28.46 11.86 33.99
C LEU A 52 27.96 11.05 35.19
N GLU A 53 28.84 10.61 36.09
CA GLU A 53 28.45 9.89 37.31
C GLU A 53 27.46 10.69 38.16
N LYS A 54 27.69 12.00 38.29
CA LYS A 54 26.81 12.89 39.04
C LYS A 54 25.46 13.05 38.34
N LEU A 55 25.46 13.23 37.02
CA LEU A 55 24.23 13.32 36.21
C LEU A 55 23.36 12.06 36.38
N LEU A 56 23.98 10.88 36.30
CA LEU A 56 23.26 9.61 36.44
C LEU A 56 22.63 9.47 37.83
N HIS A 57 23.40 9.81 38.88
CA HIS A 57 22.90 9.77 40.25
C HIS A 57 21.74 10.75 40.48
N GLU A 58 21.84 11.99 39.99
CA GLU A 58 20.75 12.97 40.11
C GLU A 58 19.48 12.52 39.38
N ARG A 59 19.62 11.87 38.22
CA ARG A 59 18.48 11.32 37.47
C ARG A 59 17.83 10.13 38.18
N GLU A 60 18.64 9.23 38.72
CA GLU A 60 18.20 8.09 39.52
C GLU A 60 17.47 8.54 40.79
N GLU A 61 18.06 9.45 41.58
CA GLU A 61 17.43 10.00 42.78
C GLU A 61 16.08 10.64 42.46
N ALA A 62 15.99 11.40 41.37
CA ALA A 62 14.76 12.03 40.95
C ALA A 62 13.69 11.03 40.47
N ALA A 63 14.09 9.92 39.85
CA ALA A 63 13.18 8.84 39.50
C ALA A 63 12.63 8.16 40.76
N MET A 64 13.52 7.76 41.68
CA MET A 64 13.13 7.11 42.93
C MET A 64 12.27 8.03 43.82
N ALA A 65 12.54 9.34 43.83
CA ALA A 65 11.71 10.31 44.54
C ALA A 65 10.29 10.41 43.94
N ALA A 66 10.16 10.34 42.61
CA ALA A 66 8.85 10.32 41.95
C ALA A 66 8.07 9.04 42.31
N LEU A 67 8.73 7.88 42.27
CA LEU A 67 8.12 6.61 42.68
C LEU A 67 7.67 6.63 44.15
N ALA A 68 8.50 7.14 45.05
CA ALA A 68 8.17 7.27 46.47
C ALA A 68 6.98 8.21 46.72
N ALA A 69 6.75 9.18 45.83
CA ALA A 69 5.58 10.06 45.85
C ALA A 69 4.33 9.43 45.21
N GLY A 70 4.44 8.22 44.66
CA GLY A 70 3.37 7.54 43.92
C GLY A 70 3.16 8.09 42.50
N ASP A 71 4.13 8.84 41.96
CA ASP A 71 4.10 9.38 40.59
C ASP A 71 4.86 8.44 39.64
N THR A 72 4.18 7.36 39.26
CA THR A 72 4.71 6.31 38.36
C THR A 72 5.03 6.84 36.97
N ASP A 73 4.28 7.84 36.49
CA ASP A 73 4.54 8.50 35.20
C ASP A 73 5.89 9.19 35.18
N SER A 74 6.15 10.03 36.18
CA SER A 74 7.42 10.75 36.27
C SER A 74 8.58 9.79 36.52
N PHE A 75 8.37 8.70 37.27
CA PHE A 75 9.36 7.64 37.42
C PHE A 75 9.71 7.02 36.06
N LEU A 76 8.70 6.60 35.29
CA LEU A 76 8.88 5.94 34.00
C LEU A 76 9.53 6.86 32.97
N LEU A 77 9.07 8.11 32.84
CA LEU A 77 9.58 9.07 31.85
C LEU A 77 11.02 9.55 32.13
N ARG A 78 11.53 9.30 33.33
CA ARG A 78 12.95 9.56 33.67
C ARG A 78 13.89 8.48 33.19
N HIS A 79 13.38 7.30 32.87
CA HIS A 79 14.13 6.28 32.16
C HIS A 79 14.19 6.63 30.67
N GLU A 80 15.34 6.39 30.07
CA GLU A 80 15.54 6.54 28.63
C GLU A 80 14.67 5.53 27.88
N LYS A 81 14.22 5.90 26.68
CA LYS A 81 13.20 5.16 25.91
C LYS A 81 13.40 3.63 25.86
N PRO A 82 14.62 3.10 25.62
CA PRO A 82 14.83 1.65 25.55
C PRO A 82 14.63 0.90 26.87
N TYR A 83 14.68 1.61 28.01
CA TYR A 83 14.65 1.04 29.36
C TYR A 83 13.31 1.21 30.07
N ARG A 84 12.37 1.94 29.48
CA ARG A 84 11.03 2.10 30.04
C ARG A 84 10.22 0.80 30.10
N PRO A 85 10.30 -0.12 29.12
CA PRO A 85 9.63 -1.42 29.24
C PRO A 85 10.11 -2.20 30.46
N GLU A 86 11.43 -2.29 30.65
CA GLU A 86 12.05 -2.94 31.83
C GLU A 86 11.57 -2.29 33.14
N ALA A 87 11.64 -0.95 33.24
CA ALA A 87 11.17 -0.23 34.42
C ALA A 87 9.65 -0.41 34.68
N LEU A 88 8.83 -0.56 33.63
CA LEU A 88 7.41 -0.87 33.78
C LEU A 88 7.20 -2.30 34.30
N MET A 89 7.98 -3.27 33.83
CA MET A 89 7.90 -4.66 34.30
C MET A 89 8.37 -4.79 35.75
N ASP A 90 9.37 -4.03 36.18
CA ASP A 90 9.77 -3.95 37.59
C ASP A 90 8.60 -3.48 38.47
N LEU A 91 7.84 -2.45 38.03
CA LEU A 91 6.65 -2.00 38.75
C LEU A 91 5.54 -3.08 38.82
N VAL A 92 5.39 -3.89 37.76
CA VAL A 92 4.46 -5.03 37.76
C VAL A 92 4.91 -6.07 38.79
N ASN A 93 6.18 -6.46 38.76
CA ASN A 93 6.74 -7.49 39.65
C ASN A 93 6.71 -7.09 41.13
N GLU A 94 6.78 -5.79 41.42
CA GLU A 94 6.65 -5.23 42.76
C GLU A 94 5.19 -5.02 43.23
N GLY A 95 4.20 -5.31 42.38
CA GLY A 95 2.78 -5.26 42.73
C GLY A 95 2.18 -3.84 42.77
N HIS A 96 2.78 -2.86 42.08
CA HIS A 96 2.29 -1.47 42.11
C HIS A 96 0.90 -1.31 41.48
N PHE A 97 0.49 -2.24 40.62
CA PHE A 97 -0.78 -2.18 39.89
C PHE A 97 -1.90 -3.04 40.49
N ASP A 98 -1.64 -3.80 41.56
CA ASP A 98 -2.63 -4.70 42.20
C ASP A 98 -3.92 -3.98 42.61
N SER A 99 -3.78 -2.71 43.01
CA SER A 99 -4.89 -1.87 43.46
C SER A 99 -5.37 -0.84 42.43
N LYS A 100 -4.67 -0.73 41.29
CA LYS A 100 -4.88 0.28 40.24
C LYS A 100 -4.55 -0.26 38.84
N PRO A 101 -5.23 -1.31 38.38
CA PRO A 101 -4.91 -1.95 37.11
C PRO A 101 -5.08 -1.03 35.89
N GLU A 102 -5.90 0.02 35.98
CA GLU A 102 -6.04 1.02 34.93
C GLU A 102 -4.79 1.89 34.73
N GLU A 103 -3.99 2.08 35.79
CA GLU A 103 -2.74 2.83 35.74
C GLU A 103 -1.69 2.09 34.90
N TYR A 104 -1.66 0.76 34.98
CA TYR A 104 -0.82 -0.11 34.16
C TYR A 104 -1.02 0.14 32.67
N TRP A 105 -2.25 -0.05 32.17
CA TRP A 105 -2.54 0.08 30.73
C TRP A 105 -2.30 1.49 30.20
N ARG A 106 -2.51 2.51 31.05
CA ARG A 106 -2.18 3.90 30.71
C ARG A 106 -0.67 4.10 30.56
N LEU A 107 0.15 3.44 31.37
CA LEU A 107 1.61 3.46 31.22
C LEU A 107 2.07 2.62 30.02
N VAL A 108 1.46 1.45 29.77
CA VAL A 108 1.71 0.65 28.55
C VAL A 108 1.48 1.50 27.30
N ARG A 109 0.38 2.26 27.23
CA ARG A 109 0.13 3.22 26.13
C ARG A 109 1.28 4.22 25.94
N LYS A 110 1.85 4.73 27.03
CA LYS A 110 2.95 5.70 26.97
C LYS A 110 4.24 5.06 26.48
N VAL A 111 4.55 3.85 26.94
CA VAL A 111 5.70 3.08 26.45
C VAL A 111 5.51 2.77 24.96
N TRP A 112 4.34 2.28 24.57
CA TRP A 112 4.00 1.98 23.18
C TRP A 112 4.22 3.17 22.23
N VAL A 113 3.76 4.36 22.64
CA VAL A 113 3.85 5.56 21.79
C VAL A 113 5.25 6.18 21.75
N ASP A 114 6.03 6.07 22.83
CA ASP A 114 7.30 6.80 22.97
C ASP A 114 8.56 5.91 22.88
N SER A 115 8.41 4.60 22.72
CA SER A 115 9.53 3.66 22.57
C SER A 115 9.69 3.18 21.12
N ASP A 116 10.94 3.11 20.67
CA ASP A 116 11.34 2.60 19.35
C ASP A 116 11.99 1.20 19.50
N LEU A 117 11.34 0.30 20.24
CA LEU A 117 11.83 -1.08 20.36
C LEU A 117 11.61 -1.83 19.05
N PRO A 118 12.46 -2.84 18.73
CA PRO A 118 12.15 -3.83 17.71
C PRO A 118 10.78 -4.46 17.94
N GLU A 119 10.11 -4.85 16.86
CA GLU A 119 8.77 -5.45 16.94
C GLU A 119 8.77 -6.81 17.65
N ASP A 120 9.87 -7.56 17.52
CA ASP A 120 10.09 -8.87 18.14
C ASP A 120 10.68 -8.78 19.57
N ASP A 121 10.74 -7.58 20.15
CA ASP A 121 11.25 -7.40 21.51
C ASP A 121 10.34 -8.13 22.53
N PRO A 122 10.90 -8.99 23.41
CA PRO A 122 10.11 -9.79 24.34
C PRO A 122 9.27 -8.95 25.31
N TYR A 123 9.64 -7.69 25.57
CA TYR A 123 8.85 -6.83 26.44
C TYR A 123 7.47 -6.51 25.87
N TRP A 124 7.28 -6.50 24.54
CA TRP A 124 5.95 -6.33 23.97
C TRP A 124 5.03 -7.48 24.33
N ALA A 125 5.55 -8.71 24.26
CA ALA A 125 4.79 -9.88 24.64
C ALA A 125 4.45 -9.85 26.14
N GLU A 126 5.41 -9.52 26.99
CA GLU A 126 5.18 -9.42 28.44
C GLU A 126 4.13 -8.34 28.79
N MET A 127 4.18 -7.18 28.13
CA MET A 127 3.24 -6.09 28.36
C MET A 127 1.82 -6.38 27.83
N LEU A 128 1.70 -6.89 26.61
CA LEU A 128 0.39 -7.04 25.95
C LEU A 128 -0.38 -8.28 26.44
N GLU A 129 0.32 -9.28 26.97
CA GLU A 129 -0.27 -10.51 27.53
C GLU A 129 -0.54 -10.42 29.04
N ALA A 130 -0.20 -9.31 29.70
CA ALA A 130 -0.40 -9.17 31.13
C ALA A 130 -1.88 -9.27 31.54
N ASP A 131 -2.20 -10.17 32.47
CA ASP A 131 -3.55 -10.34 33.04
C ASP A 131 -3.81 -9.32 34.16
N ILE A 132 -3.82 -8.03 33.80
CA ILE A 132 -3.98 -6.90 34.73
C ILE A 132 -5.24 -6.10 34.37
N GLY A 133 -6.36 -6.41 35.01
CA GLY A 133 -7.61 -5.67 34.84
C GLY A 133 -8.08 -5.53 33.39
N SER A 134 -8.52 -4.34 32.97
CA SER A 134 -9.14 -4.12 31.66
C SER A 134 -8.24 -3.34 30.71
N VAL A 135 -7.93 -3.96 29.56
CA VAL A 135 -7.16 -3.35 28.44
C VAL A 135 -7.76 -2.05 27.93
N GLN A 136 -9.06 -1.81 28.17
CA GLN A 136 -9.78 -0.60 27.75
C GLN A 136 -9.18 0.69 28.36
N ALA A 137 -8.43 0.58 29.45
CA ALA A 137 -7.71 1.70 30.05
C ALA A 137 -6.49 2.17 29.22
N MET A 138 -6.03 1.37 28.26
CA MET A 138 -4.97 1.75 27.30
C MET A 138 -5.47 2.83 26.32
N MET A 139 -6.78 2.92 26.11
CA MET A 139 -7.40 3.84 25.15
C MET A 139 -7.88 5.14 25.80
N GLY A 140 -7.88 6.22 25.03
CA GLY A 140 -8.61 7.44 25.39
C GLY A 140 -10.12 7.25 25.31
N GLU A 141 -10.90 8.25 25.77
CA GLU A 141 -12.35 8.20 25.63
C GLU A 141 -12.79 8.21 24.16
N GLY A 142 -12.16 9.04 23.32
CA GLY A 142 -12.42 9.09 21.88
C GLY A 142 -12.09 7.78 21.17
N ASP A 143 -10.93 7.20 21.46
CA ASP A 143 -10.50 5.89 20.94
C ASP A 143 -11.52 4.79 21.28
N ARG A 144 -11.96 4.71 22.54
CA ARG A 144 -12.97 3.72 22.97
C ARG A 144 -14.30 3.89 22.25
N ALA A 145 -14.75 5.14 22.07
CA ALA A 145 -16.00 5.42 21.38
C ALA A 145 -15.94 5.00 19.90
N GLN A 146 -14.80 5.22 19.24
CA GLN A 146 -14.59 4.79 17.86
C GLN A 146 -14.54 3.27 17.75
N LEU A 147 -13.76 2.59 18.59
CA LEU A 147 -13.72 1.12 18.62
C LEU A 147 -15.11 0.52 18.88
N ALA A 148 -15.88 1.10 19.80
CA ALA A 148 -17.23 0.64 20.09
C ALA A 148 -18.18 0.74 18.89
N ALA A 149 -17.99 1.75 18.03
CA ALA A 149 -18.78 1.96 16.81
C ALA A 149 -18.35 1.04 15.64
N MET A 150 -17.19 0.38 15.73
CA MET A 150 -16.73 -0.56 14.71
C MET A 150 -17.58 -1.85 14.71
N PRO A 151 -17.68 -2.54 13.55
CA PRO A 151 -18.32 -3.85 13.45
C PRO A 151 -17.69 -4.89 14.40
N GLU A 152 -18.40 -5.98 14.66
CA GLU A 152 -17.90 -7.08 15.51
C GLU A 152 -16.72 -7.83 14.89
N VAL A 153 -16.62 -7.81 13.57
CA VAL A 153 -15.46 -8.28 12.81
C VAL A 153 -14.84 -7.06 12.13
N ILE A 154 -13.55 -6.83 12.40
CA ILE A 154 -12.80 -5.69 11.91
C ILE A 154 -11.77 -6.23 10.92
N GLN A 155 -11.78 -5.67 9.71
CA GLN A 155 -10.71 -5.93 8.75
C GLN A 155 -9.50 -5.05 9.08
N VAL A 156 -8.34 -5.68 9.18
CA VAL A 156 -7.08 -5.03 9.55
C VAL A 156 -5.98 -5.33 8.55
N TRP A 157 -5.03 -4.41 8.47
CA TRP A 157 -3.98 -4.38 7.47
C TRP A 157 -2.63 -4.12 8.11
N ARG A 158 -1.58 -4.78 7.64
CA ARG A 158 -0.21 -4.55 8.12
C ARG A 158 0.79 -4.56 6.99
N GLY A 159 1.59 -3.51 6.90
CA GLY A 159 2.63 -3.38 5.89
C GLY A 159 3.99 -3.81 6.41
N VAL A 160 4.68 -4.68 5.68
CA VAL A 160 6.02 -5.19 6.04
C VAL A 160 6.96 -5.20 4.84
N GLU A 161 8.26 -5.35 5.12
CA GLU A 161 9.26 -5.73 4.13
C GLU A 161 9.57 -7.23 4.28
N GLY A 162 9.73 -7.92 3.14
CA GLY A 162 10.17 -9.31 3.10
C GLY A 162 10.98 -9.59 1.84
N MET A 163 11.96 -10.49 1.91
CA MET A 163 12.73 -10.91 0.73
C MET A 163 11.93 -11.88 -0.15
N ASP A 164 10.98 -12.58 0.46
CA ASP A 164 10.06 -13.54 -0.11
C ASP A 164 8.80 -13.63 0.78
N GLU A 165 7.82 -14.44 0.38
CA GLU A 165 6.59 -14.62 1.16
C GLU A 165 6.86 -15.18 2.57
N THR A 166 7.87 -16.04 2.73
CA THR A 166 8.15 -16.68 4.04
C THR A 166 8.65 -15.66 5.05
N SER A 167 9.65 -14.87 4.66
CA SER A 167 10.18 -13.77 5.48
C SER A 167 9.14 -12.67 5.71
N ALA A 168 8.25 -12.41 4.74
CA ALA A 168 7.13 -11.51 4.94
C ALA A 168 6.14 -12.03 5.99
N ARG A 169 5.81 -13.33 5.99
CA ARG A 169 4.95 -13.95 7.03
C ARG A 169 5.58 -13.84 8.42
N GLU A 170 6.89 -14.07 8.53
CA GLU A 170 7.62 -13.89 9.80
C GLU A 170 7.55 -12.44 10.28
N ALA A 171 7.76 -11.45 9.41
CA ALA A 171 7.66 -10.03 9.77
C ALA A 171 6.23 -9.60 10.16
N VAL A 172 5.20 -10.17 9.53
CA VAL A 172 3.80 -9.93 9.91
C VAL A 172 3.51 -10.46 11.30
N THR A 173 3.92 -11.70 11.57
CA THR A 173 3.64 -12.38 12.85
C THR A 173 4.45 -11.84 14.02
N ALA A 174 5.59 -11.20 13.75
CA ALA A 174 6.39 -10.54 14.78
C ALA A 174 5.76 -9.25 15.32
N GLY A 175 4.93 -8.55 14.54
CA GLY A 175 4.49 -7.20 14.92
C GLY A 175 3.03 -7.10 15.36
N HIS A 176 2.82 -6.28 16.40
CA HIS A 176 1.52 -6.16 17.06
C HIS A 176 0.64 -5.01 16.55
N SER A 177 1.21 -4.12 15.74
CA SER A 177 0.53 -2.95 15.19
C SER A 177 -0.10 -3.26 13.83
N TRP A 178 -1.40 -3.07 13.73
CA TRP A 178 -2.17 -3.20 12.50
C TRP A 178 -2.95 -1.91 12.26
N SER A 179 -3.42 -1.64 11.05
CA SER A 179 -4.26 -0.48 10.75
C SER A 179 -5.59 -0.93 10.18
N ILE A 180 -6.66 -0.19 10.48
CA ILE A 180 -7.94 -0.36 9.76
C ILE A 180 -7.95 0.35 8.39
N ASP A 181 -6.93 1.17 8.10
CA ASP A 181 -6.79 1.86 6.82
C ASP A 181 -5.75 1.14 5.94
N PRO A 182 -6.16 0.52 4.82
CA PRO A 182 -5.25 -0.18 3.92
C PRO A 182 -4.15 0.73 3.34
N LYS A 183 -4.42 2.03 3.15
CA LYS A 183 -3.43 2.98 2.61
C LYS A 183 -2.29 3.24 3.60
N ILE A 184 -2.57 3.13 4.89
CA ILE A 184 -1.56 3.30 5.93
C ILE A 184 -0.62 2.09 5.93
N ALA A 185 -1.17 0.88 5.87
CA ALA A 185 -0.38 -0.34 5.74
C ALA A 185 0.48 -0.33 4.46
N GLU A 186 -0.10 0.04 3.32
CA GLU A 186 0.63 0.19 2.06
C GLU A 186 1.80 1.17 2.17
N ARG A 187 1.57 2.35 2.79
CA ARG A 187 2.62 3.34 3.01
C ARG A 187 3.77 2.76 3.84
N PHE A 188 3.47 2.01 4.90
CA PHE A 188 4.50 1.36 5.72
C PHE A 188 5.27 0.30 4.93
N ALA A 189 4.59 -0.58 4.19
CA ALA A 189 5.22 -1.59 3.33
C ALA A 189 6.20 -0.97 2.33
N LYS A 190 5.75 0.06 1.59
CA LYS A 190 6.56 0.79 0.60
C LYS A 190 7.72 1.56 1.26
N SER A 191 7.54 2.06 2.49
CA SER A 191 8.58 2.81 3.21
C SER A 191 9.66 1.92 3.81
N PHE A 192 9.29 0.72 4.26
CA PHE A 192 10.22 -0.24 4.83
C PHE A 192 11.05 -0.93 3.75
N ALA A 193 10.45 -1.28 2.61
CA ALA A 193 11.11 -1.96 1.51
C ALA A 193 12.41 -1.24 1.08
N ARG A 194 13.54 -1.82 1.50
CA ARG A 194 14.88 -1.38 1.14
C ARG A 194 15.18 -1.82 -0.29
N SER A 195 16.34 -1.44 -0.80
CA SER A 195 16.72 -1.70 -2.20
C SER A 195 16.72 -3.18 -2.63
N SER A 196 16.70 -4.13 -1.69
CA SER A 196 16.71 -5.57 -1.95
C SER A 196 15.46 -6.32 -1.50
N GLY A 197 14.54 -5.69 -0.76
CA GLY A 197 13.32 -6.31 -0.26
C GLY A 197 12.09 -5.98 -1.11
N GLU A 198 11.06 -6.80 -0.98
CA GLU A 198 9.72 -6.56 -1.51
C GLU A 198 8.81 -5.96 -0.42
N ALA A 199 7.89 -5.11 -0.84
CA ALA A 199 6.84 -4.56 0.00
C ALA A 199 5.65 -5.53 0.01
N TRP A 200 5.18 -5.88 1.21
CA TRP A 200 4.05 -6.78 1.39
C TRP A 200 3.00 -6.15 2.28
N VAL A 201 1.73 -6.45 2.00
CA VAL A 201 0.61 -6.09 2.86
C VAL A 201 -0.12 -7.36 3.28
N ALA A 202 -0.25 -7.54 4.60
CA ALA A 202 -1.14 -8.55 5.17
C ALA A 202 -2.54 -8.00 5.34
N ARG A 203 -3.55 -8.82 5.02
CA ARG A 203 -4.97 -8.57 5.26
C ARG A 203 -5.51 -9.66 6.19
N ALA A 204 -6.22 -9.25 7.24
CA ALA A 204 -6.87 -10.21 8.14
C ALA A 204 -8.21 -9.66 8.65
N ASP A 205 -9.14 -10.58 8.93
CA ASP A 205 -10.38 -10.26 9.64
C ASP A 205 -10.26 -10.73 11.08
N ILE A 206 -10.46 -9.82 12.05
CA ILE A 206 -10.34 -10.11 13.47
C ILE A 206 -11.65 -9.84 14.22
N PRO A 207 -12.03 -10.65 15.21
CA PRO A 207 -13.06 -10.28 16.16
C PRO A 207 -12.64 -9.03 16.95
N LYS A 208 -13.54 -8.05 17.09
CA LYS A 208 -13.34 -6.85 17.90
C LYS A 208 -12.90 -7.16 19.34
N ALA A 209 -13.30 -8.32 19.87
CA ALA A 209 -12.90 -8.81 21.19
C ALA A 209 -11.39 -9.11 21.34
N ARG A 210 -10.65 -9.31 20.23
CA ARG A 210 -9.19 -9.51 20.24
C ARG A 210 -8.39 -8.21 20.28
N VAL A 211 -9.05 -7.05 20.12
CA VAL A 211 -8.38 -5.74 20.13
C VAL A 211 -7.95 -5.38 21.54
N VAL A 212 -6.65 -5.22 21.76
CA VAL A 212 -6.09 -4.67 23.01
C VAL A 212 -6.37 -3.18 23.09
N ALA A 213 -6.04 -2.46 22.02
CA ALA A 213 -6.30 -1.03 21.91
C ALA A 213 -6.53 -0.61 20.45
N TYR A 214 -7.33 0.44 20.29
CA TYR A 214 -7.40 1.25 19.08
C TYR A 214 -6.82 2.62 19.39
N LEU A 215 -5.87 3.12 18.59
CA LEU A 215 -5.22 4.41 18.80
C LEU A 215 -5.36 5.29 17.54
N ALA A 216 -6.18 6.35 17.64
CA ALA A 216 -6.41 7.29 16.54
C ALA A 216 -5.50 8.52 16.58
N ASP A 217 -4.88 8.82 17.73
CA ASP A 217 -4.21 10.11 18.00
C ASP A 217 -3.09 10.47 17.01
N ARG A 218 -2.47 9.49 16.33
CA ARG A 218 -1.40 9.69 15.35
C ARG A 218 -1.88 9.72 13.89
N GLY A 219 -3.19 9.59 13.65
CA GLY A 219 -3.74 9.47 12.30
C GLY A 219 -3.37 8.16 11.60
N GLU A 220 -2.94 7.15 12.37
CA GLU A 220 -2.53 5.82 11.88
C GLU A 220 -3.68 4.80 11.94
N ALA A 221 -4.77 5.14 12.62
CA ALA A 221 -5.92 4.28 12.86
C ALA A 221 -5.49 2.88 13.34
N GLU A 222 -4.60 2.88 14.34
CA GLU A 222 -3.84 1.70 14.79
C GLU A 222 -4.69 0.78 15.66
N ILE A 223 -4.63 -0.53 15.39
CA ILE A 223 -5.15 -1.62 16.18
C ILE A 223 -3.96 -2.40 16.75
N ILE A 224 -3.95 -2.59 18.07
CA ILE A 224 -2.94 -3.38 18.77
C ILE A 224 -3.53 -4.74 19.13
N LEU A 225 -2.83 -5.81 18.77
CA LEU A 225 -3.20 -7.20 19.05
C LEU A 225 -2.21 -7.85 20.00
N ARG A 226 -2.67 -8.90 20.70
CA ARG A 226 -1.77 -9.71 21.51
C ARG A 226 -0.89 -10.62 20.64
N PRO A 227 0.34 -10.94 21.09
CA PRO A 227 1.17 -11.97 20.45
C PRO A 227 0.42 -13.29 20.22
N SER A 228 -0.32 -13.78 21.21
CA SER A 228 -1.10 -15.02 21.10
C SER A 228 -2.19 -14.95 20.04
N ASP A 229 -2.90 -13.82 19.94
CA ASP A 229 -3.92 -13.58 18.92
C ASP A 229 -3.33 -13.53 17.50
N ILE A 230 -2.09 -13.04 17.36
CA ILE A 230 -1.37 -12.98 16.08
C ILE A 230 -0.84 -14.36 15.66
N ALA A 231 -0.35 -15.16 16.61
CA ALA A 231 0.15 -16.50 16.34
C ALA A 231 -0.92 -17.44 15.76
N GLU A 232 -2.20 -17.19 16.08
CA GLU A 232 -3.35 -17.90 15.55
C GLU A 232 -4.05 -17.17 14.38
N LEU A 233 -3.48 -16.07 13.91
CA LEU A 233 -4.11 -15.23 12.89
C LEU A 233 -3.93 -15.85 11.51
N GLU A 234 -5.06 -16.11 10.84
CA GLU A 234 -5.06 -16.36 9.41
C GLU A 234 -5.09 -15.02 8.67
N PHE A 235 -4.19 -14.85 7.71
CA PHE A 235 -4.09 -13.64 6.91
C PHE A 235 -3.63 -13.95 5.48
N ASP A 236 -4.12 -13.14 4.57
CA ASP A 236 -3.69 -13.11 3.18
C ASP A 236 -2.46 -12.19 3.05
N LEU A 237 -1.57 -12.53 2.13
CA LEU A 237 -0.39 -11.71 1.83
C LEU A 237 -0.43 -11.24 0.38
N ILE A 238 -0.26 -9.93 0.22
CA ILE A 238 -0.31 -9.26 -1.07
C ILE A 238 1.07 -8.63 -1.31
N SER A 239 1.78 -9.11 -2.34
CA SER A 239 3.01 -8.45 -2.79
C SER A 239 2.68 -7.19 -3.57
N LEU A 240 3.30 -6.08 -3.16
CA LEU A 240 3.31 -4.82 -3.90
C LEU A 240 4.55 -4.68 -4.77
N GLY A 241 5.42 -5.70 -4.82
CA GLY A 241 6.65 -5.70 -5.59
C GLY A 241 7.81 -5.00 -4.88
N SER A 242 8.86 -4.68 -5.64
CA SER A 242 10.11 -4.12 -5.12
C SER A 242 10.35 -2.70 -5.60
N LYS A 243 11.17 -1.96 -4.85
CA LYS A 243 11.58 -0.60 -5.22
C LYS A 243 12.26 -0.53 -6.59
N SER A 244 12.93 -1.60 -7.02
CA SER A 244 13.63 -1.63 -8.32
C SER A 244 12.71 -1.83 -9.51
N GLN A 245 11.56 -2.48 -9.31
CA GLN A 245 10.56 -2.75 -10.35
C GLN A 245 9.42 -1.72 -10.34
N GLY A 246 9.35 -0.90 -9.30
CA GLY A 246 8.20 -0.05 -9.03
C GLY A 246 7.17 -0.80 -8.20
N PHE A 247 6.51 -0.10 -7.28
CA PHE A 247 5.47 -0.72 -6.47
C PHE A 247 4.11 -0.66 -7.18
N SER A 248 3.34 -1.74 -7.08
CA SER A 248 1.93 -1.74 -7.41
C SER A 248 1.11 -1.01 -6.33
N ASP A 249 -0.08 -0.56 -6.71
CA ASP A 249 -1.04 -0.03 -5.74
C ASP A 249 -1.88 -1.16 -5.14
N LEU A 250 -2.07 -1.11 -3.81
CA LEU A 250 -2.78 -2.16 -3.07
C LEU A 250 -4.22 -2.33 -3.56
N GLN A 251 -4.89 -1.23 -3.92
CA GLN A 251 -6.26 -1.28 -4.40
C GLN A 251 -6.38 -2.05 -5.72
N ASP A 252 -5.41 -1.89 -6.63
CA ASP A 252 -5.37 -2.63 -7.89
C ASP A 252 -5.16 -4.13 -7.63
N LYS A 253 -4.28 -4.47 -6.67
CA LYS A 253 -4.04 -5.86 -6.26
C LYS A 253 -5.27 -6.51 -5.62
N LEU A 254 -6.01 -5.77 -4.81
CA LEU A 254 -7.24 -6.25 -4.18
C LEU A 254 -8.35 -6.48 -5.21
N LEU A 255 -8.44 -5.60 -6.20
CA LEU A 255 -9.30 -5.82 -7.35
C LEU A 255 -8.83 -7.09 -8.09
N GLU A 256 -7.55 -7.25 -8.41
CA GLU A 256 -7.05 -8.48 -9.04
C GLU A 256 -7.40 -9.77 -8.24
N GLU A 257 -7.32 -9.74 -6.90
CA GLU A 257 -7.67 -10.89 -6.04
C GLU A 257 -9.17 -11.21 -5.99
N GLN A 258 -10.02 -10.19 -5.82
CA GLN A 258 -11.49 -10.37 -5.83
C GLN A 258 -11.96 -10.97 -7.16
N HIS A 259 -11.22 -10.69 -8.23
CA HIS A 259 -11.46 -11.17 -9.59
C HIS A 259 -10.70 -12.44 -9.97
N ASN A 260 -9.90 -13.02 -9.06
CA ASN A 260 -9.24 -14.32 -9.24
C ASN A 260 -10.04 -15.48 -8.60
N GLY A 261 -11.04 -15.21 -7.77
CA GLY A 261 -11.94 -16.21 -7.16
C GLY A 261 -13.07 -16.71 -8.09
N GLU A 262 -13.46 -15.89 -9.05
CA GLU A 262 -14.26 -16.24 -10.24
C GLU A 262 -13.43 -15.76 -11.42
N THR A 263 -13.13 -16.58 -12.43
CA THR A 263 -12.32 -16.14 -13.57
C THR A 263 -13.01 -14.97 -14.26
N MET A 264 -12.63 -13.75 -13.90
CA MET A 264 -13.24 -12.53 -14.41
C MET A 264 -13.03 -12.47 -15.91
N THR A 265 -14.12 -12.38 -16.66
CA THR A 265 -14.03 -12.23 -18.11
C THR A 265 -13.46 -10.85 -18.44
N PHE A 266 -12.90 -10.67 -19.64
CA PHE A 266 -12.46 -9.35 -20.07
C PHE A 266 -13.57 -8.29 -19.93
N THR A 267 -14.80 -8.68 -20.29
CA THR A 267 -16.03 -7.90 -20.20
C THR A 267 -16.32 -7.46 -18.77
N ASP A 268 -16.21 -8.37 -17.80
CA ASP A 268 -16.35 -8.03 -16.39
C ASP A 268 -15.29 -6.99 -15.99
N LYS A 269 -14.03 -7.18 -16.40
CA LYS A 269 -12.93 -6.25 -16.05
C LYS A 269 -13.18 -4.84 -16.56
N ILE A 270 -13.69 -4.71 -17.79
CA ILE A 270 -14.11 -3.41 -18.34
C ILE A 270 -15.30 -2.84 -17.56
N LYS A 271 -16.27 -3.68 -17.18
CA LYS A 271 -17.42 -3.25 -16.39
C LYS A 271 -16.99 -2.66 -15.05
N ALA A 272 -16.15 -3.36 -14.30
CA ALA A 272 -15.64 -2.87 -13.02
C ALA A 272 -14.86 -1.55 -13.16
N HIS A 273 -14.07 -1.41 -14.23
CA HIS A 273 -13.37 -0.16 -14.56
C HIS A 273 -14.34 0.99 -14.81
N LEU A 274 -15.35 0.78 -15.66
CA LEU A 274 -16.34 1.81 -15.97
C LEU A 274 -17.23 2.16 -14.77
N GLU A 275 -17.56 1.18 -13.92
CA GLU A 275 -18.31 1.41 -12.69
C GLU A 275 -17.52 2.18 -11.63
N SER A 276 -16.18 2.11 -11.63
CA SER A 276 -15.34 2.86 -10.70
C SER A 276 -15.53 4.37 -10.82
N PHE A 277 -15.93 4.84 -12.01
CA PHE A 277 -16.19 6.24 -12.28
C PHE A 277 -17.52 6.74 -11.72
N LYS A 278 -18.45 5.87 -11.29
CA LYS A 278 -19.80 6.25 -10.80
C LYS A 278 -19.76 7.31 -9.68
N ASN A 279 -18.68 7.38 -8.91
CA ASN A 279 -18.51 8.31 -7.77
C ASN A 279 -17.35 9.31 -7.94
N ASP A 280 -16.75 9.40 -9.14
CA ASP A 280 -15.62 10.29 -9.44
C ASP A 280 -16.11 11.51 -10.26
N GLU A 281 -15.53 12.69 -10.04
CA GLU A 281 -15.74 13.86 -10.90
C GLU A 281 -15.41 13.57 -12.38
N GLU A 282 -14.46 12.65 -12.64
CA GLU A 282 -14.16 12.13 -13.98
C GLU A 282 -15.33 11.33 -14.59
N GLY A 283 -16.09 10.58 -13.79
CA GLY A 283 -17.22 9.80 -14.31
C GLY A 283 -18.40 10.61 -14.78
N HIS A 284 -18.60 11.79 -14.20
CA HIS A 284 -19.56 12.76 -14.72
C HIS A 284 -19.14 13.38 -16.06
N LYS A 285 -17.88 13.18 -16.50
CA LYS A 285 -17.42 13.52 -17.86
C LYS A 285 -17.65 12.39 -18.85
N LEU A 286 -17.60 11.13 -18.40
CA LEU A 286 -17.88 9.95 -19.24
C LEU A 286 -19.38 9.75 -19.43
N PHE A 287 -20.17 9.97 -18.38
CA PHE A 287 -21.62 9.81 -18.41
C PHE A 287 -22.32 11.05 -17.84
N PRO A 288 -22.33 12.18 -18.58
CA PRO A 288 -22.85 13.44 -18.07
C PRO A 288 -24.35 13.36 -17.74
N HIS A 289 -24.76 13.97 -16.62
CA HIS A 289 -26.18 14.17 -16.31
C HIS A 289 -26.93 14.93 -17.41
N ALA A 290 -26.23 15.72 -18.22
CA ALA A 290 -26.82 16.42 -19.36
C ALA A 290 -27.32 15.45 -20.44
N ASP A 291 -26.60 14.36 -20.68
CA ASP A 291 -26.94 13.37 -21.70
C ASP A 291 -28.15 12.54 -21.26
N TRP A 292 -28.17 12.11 -19.99
CA TRP A 292 -29.35 11.50 -19.39
C TRP A 292 -30.57 12.41 -19.47
N ARG A 293 -30.43 13.69 -19.10
CA ARG A 293 -31.53 14.66 -19.19
C ARG A 293 -32.02 14.84 -20.63
N TYR A 294 -31.10 14.86 -21.59
CA TYR A 294 -31.44 14.96 -23.00
C TYR A 294 -32.25 13.73 -23.46
N GLU A 295 -31.84 12.51 -23.09
CA GLU A 295 -32.59 11.29 -23.44
C GLU A 295 -33.97 11.25 -22.77
N VAL A 296 -34.10 11.75 -21.53
CA VAL A 296 -35.40 11.90 -20.87
C VAL A 296 -36.27 12.94 -21.59
N ASP A 297 -35.71 14.09 -21.97
CA ASP A 297 -36.43 15.17 -22.64
C ASP A 297 -36.90 14.80 -24.06
N ASN A 298 -36.26 13.81 -24.70
CA ASN A 298 -36.60 13.32 -26.04
C ASN A 298 -37.40 12.01 -26.04
N ASP A 299 -37.86 11.52 -24.89
CA ASP A 299 -38.55 10.22 -24.73
C ASP A 299 -37.70 9.00 -25.16
N ASP A 300 -36.37 9.11 -25.17
CA ASP A 300 -35.45 8.00 -25.47
C ASP A 300 -35.22 7.09 -24.25
N THR A 301 -35.40 7.62 -23.03
CA THR A 301 -35.37 6.83 -21.77
C THR A 301 -36.39 7.33 -20.75
N SER A 302 -36.80 6.43 -19.84
CA SER A 302 -37.63 6.76 -18.66
C SER A 302 -36.97 6.38 -17.34
N LEU A 303 -35.69 5.97 -17.39
CA LEU A 303 -34.93 5.50 -16.24
C LEU A 303 -34.46 6.66 -15.36
N GLY A 304 -34.30 6.38 -14.06
CA GLY A 304 -33.52 7.25 -13.17
C GLY A 304 -32.05 7.26 -13.60
N TYR A 305 -31.29 8.29 -13.22
CA TYR A 305 -29.91 8.43 -13.67
C TYR A 305 -29.03 7.22 -13.34
N ASP A 306 -29.16 6.60 -12.16
CA ASP A 306 -28.33 5.46 -11.75
C ASP A 306 -28.63 4.19 -12.58
N ASP A 307 -29.91 3.98 -12.92
CA ASP A 307 -30.35 2.88 -13.77
C ASP A 307 -29.91 3.11 -15.22
N TRP A 308 -30.09 4.35 -15.72
CA TRP A 308 -29.60 4.77 -17.03
C TRP A 308 -28.08 4.61 -17.16
N LEU A 309 -27.34 5.00 -16.13
CA LEU A 309 -25.89 4.89 -16.08
C LEU A 309 -25.44 3.44 -16.13
N SER A 310 -26.14 2.55 -15.41
CA SER A 310 -25.85 1.12 -15.44
C SER A 310 -26.11 0.51 -16.82
N ASP A 311 -27.23 0.87 -17.47
CA ASP A 311 -27.53 0.46 -18.85
C ASP A 311 -26.49 0.98 -19.86
N LYS A 312 -26.02 2.23 -19.68
CA LYS A 312 -24.95 2.80 -20.52
C LYS A 312 -23.62 2.09 -20.32
N ILE A 313 -23.26 1.77 -19.08
CA ILE A 313 -22.04 1.01 -18.80
C ILE A 313 -22.11 -0.35 -19.48
N ASP A 314 -23.23 -1.07 -19.40
CA ASP A 314 -23.37 -2.37 -20.06
C ASP A 314 -23.21 -2.27 -21.58
N PHE A 315 -23.74 -1.21 -22.20
CA PHE A 315 -23.53 -0.95 -23.63
C PHE A 315 -22.07 -0.64 -23.98
N GLU A 316 -21.41 0.23 -23.20
CA GLU A 316 -20.01 0.62 -23.42
C GLU A 316 -19.03 -0.54 -23.19
N VAL A 317 -19.35 -1.45 -22.26
CA VAL A 317 -18.55 -2.65 -22.01
C VAL A 317 -18.45 -3.52 -23.27
N ASP A 318 -19.58 -3.74 -23.96
CA ASP A 318 -19.62 -4.51 -25.20
C ASP A 318 -18.86 -3.79 -26.33
N ASP A 319 -19.05 -2.47 -26.46
CA ASP A 319 -18.36 -1.68 -27.49
C ASP A 319 -16.83 -1.65 -27.29
N VAL A 320 -16.37 -1.47 -26.05
CA VAL A 320 -14.95 -1.54 -25.69
C VAL A 320 -14.37 -2.92 -26.00
N ALA A 321 -15.10 -3.98 -25.63
CA ALA A 321 -14.65 -5.36 -25.88
C ALA A 321 -14.49 -5.64 -27.39
N ASP A 322 -15.46 -5.21 -28.19
CA ASP A 322 -15.44 -5.35 -29.63
C ASP A 322 -14.32 -4.54 -30.29
N ASN A 323 -14.07 -3.30 -29.84
CA ASN A 323 -12.98 -2.47 -30.35
C ASN A 323 -11.61 -3.09 -30.07
N VAL A 324 -11.39 -3.62 -28.86
CA VAL A 324 -10.13 -4.30 -28.50
C VAL A 324 -9.93 -5.57 -29.32
N ASN A 325 -10.96 -6.41 -29.44
CA ASN A 325 -10.88 -7.62 -30.26
C ASN A 325 -10.64 -7.29 -31.76
N ARG A 326 -11.30 -6.25 -32.28
CA ARG A 326 -11.08 -5.76 -33.65
C ARG A 326 -9.66 -5.24 -33.86
N PHE A 327 -9.10 -4.50 -32.89
CA PHE A 327 -7.73 -4.02 -32.97
C PHE A 327 -6.72 -5.18 -33.02
N ILE A 328 -6.90 -6.19 -32.18
CA ILE A 328 -6.08 -7.42 -32.20
C ILE A 328 -6.20 -8.11 -33.57
N TYR A 329 -7.42 -8.28 -34.08
CA TYR A 329 -7.67 -8.87 -35.40
C TYR A 329 -6.97 -8.08 -36.53
N ARG A 330 -7.02 -6.74 -36.50
CA ARG A 330 -6.39 -5.88 -37.49
C ARG A 330 -4.87 -5.92 -37.38
N GLY A 331 -4.31 -5.97 -36.17
CA GLY A 331 -2.88 -6.22 -35.95
C GLY A 331 -2.42 -7.55 -36.55
N CYS A 332 -3.24 -8.59 -36.42
CA CYS A 332 -3.04 -9.84 -37.13
C CYS A 332 -3.08 -9.64 -38.65
N LYS A 333 -4.03 -8.90 -39.21
CA LYS A 333 -4.06 -8.65 -40.66
C LYS A 333 -2.85 -7.87 -41.15
N ALA A 334 -2.26 -7.01 -40.32
CA ALA A 334 -1.04 -6.27 -40.66
C ALA A 334 0.16 -7.20 -40.85
N THR A 335 0.33 -8.17 -39.95
CA THR A 335 1.44 -9.13 -40.05
C THR A 335 1.36 -10.03 -41.27
N ASP A 336 0.15 -10.25 -41.80
CA ASP A 336 -0.10 -11.06 -43.00
C ASP A 336 0.05 -10.27 -44.30
N GLY A 337 0.32 -8.96 -44.21
CA GLY A 337 0.36 -8.06 -45.35
C GLY A 337 -1.02 -7.81 -45.98
N GLU A 338 -2.10 -8.13 -45.27
CA GLU A 338 -3.48 -7.89 -45.73
C GLU A 338 -3.94 -6.44 -45.52
N ILE A 339 -3.29 -5.72 -44.60
CA ILE A 339 -3.51 -4.27 -44.43
C ILE A 339 -2.19 -3.51 -44.52
N SER A 340 -2.27 -2.32 -45.11
CA SER A 340 -1.14 -1.42 -45.27
C SER A 340 -0.77 -0.70 -43.96
N GLU A 341 0.42 -0.09 -43.93
CA GLU A 341 0.87 0.77 -42.83
C GLU A 341 -0.13 1.90 -42.55
N ILE A 342 -0.69 2.51 -43.60
CA ILE A 342 -1.66 3.61 -43.47
C ILE A 342 -2.95 3.11 -42.82
N GLU A 343 -3.44 1.94 -43.24
CA GLU A 343 -4.64 1.34 -42.66
C GLU A 343 -4.43 0.93 -41.20
N PHE A 344 -3.28 0.35 -40.86
CA PHE A 344 -2.95 0.00 -39.48
C PHE A 344 -2.82 1.24 -38.59
N ASN A 345 -2.14 2.29 -39.04
CA ASN A 345 -2.02 3.54 -38.29
C ASN A 345 -3.38 4.20 -38.07
N ARG A 346 -4.28 4.12 -39.05
CA ARG A 346 -5.67 4.57 -38.88
C ARG A 346 -6.40 3.74 -37.83
N ASP A 347 -6.28 2.41 -37.85
CA ASP A 347 -6.90 1.56 -36.82
C ASP A 347 -6.36 1.88 -35.41
N VAL A 348 -5.08 2.19 -35.26
CA VAL A 348 -4.48 2.64 -33.99
C VAL A 348 -5.15 3.93 -33.52
N VAL A 349 -5.24 4.95 -34.38
CA VAL A 349 -5.84 6.24 -34.03
C VAL A 349 -7.33 6.07 -33.67
N ASP A 350 -8.09 5.36 -34.51
CA ASP A 350 -9.53 5.13 -34.31
C ASP A 350 -9.76 4.39 -32.98
N THR A 351 -9.00 3.32 -32.71
CA THR A 351 -9.11 2.54 -31.47
C THR A 351 -8.69 3.36 -30.25
N PHE A 352 -7.58 4.08 -30.33
CA PHE A 352 -7.03 4.78 -29.16
C PHE A 352 -7.86 6.01 -28.80
N SER A 353 -8.50 6.64 -29.80
CA SER A 353 -9.52 7.67 -29.59
C SER A 353 -10.75 7.08 -28.92
N THR A 354 -11.28 5.98 -29.44
CA THR A 354 -12.48 5.30 -28.92
C THR A 354 -12.30 4.86 -27.46
N LEU A 355 -11.10 4.38 -27.11
CA LEU A 355 -10.76 3.89 -25.78
C LEU A 355 -10.15 4.96 -24.85
N ARG A 356 -10.06 6.22 -25.31
CA ARG A 356 -9.44 7.35 -24.60
C ARG A 356 -8.02 7.07 -24.08
N ILE A 357 -7.25 6.30 -24.85
CA ILE A 357 -5.83 6.05 -24.57
C ILE A 357 -4.98 7.29 -24.91
N ILE A 358 -5.46 8.10 -25.86
CA ILE A 358 -4.87 9.38 -26.25
C ILE A 358 -5.85 10.52 -25.99
N ASP A 359 -5.34 11.72 -25.71
CA ASP A 359 -6.17 12.91 -25.48
C ASP A 359 -6.74 13.49 -26.78
N ASP A 360 -7.82 14.28 -26.66
CA ASP A 360 -8.49 14.93 -27.79
C ASP A 360 -7.52 15.80 -28.62
N GLU A 361 -6.54 16.44 -27.97
CA GLU A 361 -5.51 17.21 -28.67
C GLU A 361 -4.58 16.33 -29.53
N ALA A 362 -4.29 15.10 -29.10
CA ALA A 362 -3.52 14.13 -29.86
C ALA A 362 -4.32 13.56 -31.04
N VAL A 363 -5.63 13.35 -30.86
CA VAL A 363 -6.55 12.97 -31.94
C VAL A 363 -6.62 14.08 -32.99
N ASP A 364 -6.78 15.34 -32.59
CA ASP A 364 -6.77 16.49 -33.51
C ASP A 364 -5.45 16.62 -34.28
N ARG A 365 -4.31 16.39 -33.61
CA ARG A 365 -2.99 16.37 -34.26
C ARG A 365 -2.85 15.20 -35.25
N ALA A 366 -3.41 14.03 -34.93
CA ALA A 366 -3.39 12.85 -35.80
C ALA A 366 -4.33 13.01 -37.01
N ASN A 367 -5.52 13.59 -36.83
CA ASN A 367 -6.46 13.90 -37.91
C ASN A 367 -5.96 15.03 -38.81
N GLY A 368 -5.19 15.98 -38.27
CA GLY A 368 -4.46 16.98 -39.05
C GLY A 368 -3.46 16.39 -40.07
N PHE A 369 -3.02 15.14 -39.88
CA PHE A 369 -2.23 14.38 -40.86
C PHE A 369 -3.08 13.76 -41.98
N LEU A 370 -4.39 13.54 -41.75
CA LEU A 370 -5.33 12.92 -42.70
C LEU A 370 -6.05 13.95 -43.60
N GLY A 371 -5.93 15.25 -43.32
CA GLY A 371 -6.42 16.33 -44.20
C GLY A 371 -7.92 16.60 -44.14
N GLU A 372 -8.63 16.02 -43.17
CA GLU A 372 -10.05 16.30 -42.91
C GLU A 372 -10.18 17.22 -41.69
N ALA A 373 -10.95 18.31 -41.83
CA ALA A 373 -11.28 19.18 -40.71
C ALA A 373 -12.42 18.50 -39.91
N PRO A 374 -12.29 18.29 -38.58
CA PRO A 374 -13.41 17.78 -37.82
C PRO A 374 -14.49 18.86 -37.75
N GLU A 375 -15.64 18.59 -38.37
CA GLU A 375 -16.88 19.24 -37.95
C GLU A 375 -17.08 18.88 -36.47
N LYS A 376 -17.44 19.88 -35.66
CA LYS A 376 -17.66 19.78 -34.20
C LYS A 376 -18.23 18.40 -33.79
N PRO A 377 -17.82 17.83 -32.64
CA PRO A 377 -18.30 16.53 -32.21
C PRO A 377 -19.83 16.53 -32.23
N VAL A 378 -20.34 15.68 -33.11
CA VAL A 378 -21.76 15.38 -33.25
C VAL A 378 -22.08 14.46 -32.09
N PHE A 379 -23.17 14.73 -31.38
CA PHE A 379 -23.71 13.88 -30.32
C PHE A 379 -23.53 12.37 -30.62
N GLY A 380 -23.02 11.61 -29.65
CA GLY A 380 -23.00 10.14 -29.66
C GLY A 380 -21.68 9.45 -30.01
N GLU A 381 -20.52 10.02 -29.69
CA GLU A 381 -19.23 9.33 -29.82
C GLU A 381 -18.97 8.46 -28.58
N SER A 382 -18.76 7.16 -28.79
CA SER A 382 -18.48 6.11 -27.79
C SER A 382 -17.60 6.60 -26.64
N PHE A 383 -18.00 6.31 -25.40
CA PHE A 383 -17.36 6.80 -24.18
C PHE A 383 -16.35 5.80 -23.59
N GLY A 384 -15.78 4.95 -24.45
CA GLY A 384 -14.91 3.85 -24.06
C GLY A 384 -13.73 4.29 -23.19
N SER A 385 -13.48 3.52 -22.14
CA SER A 385 -12.27 3.62 -21.33
C SER A 385 -11.83 2.22 -20.94
N VAL A 386 -10.52 2.00 -20.91
CA VAL A 386 -9.92 0.74 -20.48
C VAL A 386 -8.99 0.96 -19.28
N PRO A 387 -8.79 -0.07 -18.44
CA PRO A 387 -7.76 -0.06 -17.42
C PRO A 387 -6.37 0.30 -17.97
N SER A 388 -5.55 0.93 -17.12
CA SER A 388 -4.21 1.41 -17.49
C SER A 388 -3.29 0.29 -18.00
N ASP A 389 -3.44 -0.93 -17.47
CA ASP A 389 -2.66 -2.10 -17.88
C ASP A 389 -3.08 -2.60 -19.28
N VAL A 390 -4.38 -2.58 -19.60
CA VAL A 390 -4.91 -2.86 -20.94
C VAL A 390 -4.43 -1.79 -21.93
N ALA A 391 -4.52 -0.51 -21.57
CA ALA A 391 -4.03 0.60 -22.40
C ALA A 391 -2.52 0.47 -22.71
N ALA A 392 -1.72 0.05 -21.73
CA ALA A 392 -0.29 -0.16 -21.89
C ALA A 392 0.03 -1.29 -22.88
N ASP A 393 -0.69 -2.41 -22.82
CA ASP A 393 -0.47 -3.52 -23.74
C ASP A 393 -0.96 -3.21 -25.16
N LEU A 394 -2.08 -2.48 -25.31
CA LEU A 394 -2.51 -1.97 -26.62
C LEU A 394 -1.48 -1.00 -27.21
N SER A 395 -0.91 -0.11 -26.39
CA SER A 395 0.17 0.79 -26.78
C SER A 395 1.43 0.04 -27.22
N ARG A 396 1.78 -1.05 -26.52
CA ARG A 396 2.89 -1.93 -26.89
C ARG A 396 2.64 -2.60 -28.24
N ILE A 397 1.43 -3.08 -28.50
CA ILE A 397 1.02 -3.66 -29.79
C ILE A 397 1.12 -2.61 -30.91
N ALA A 398 0.56 -1.41 -30.72
CA ALA A 398 0.61 -0.32 -31.69
C ALA A 398 2.06 0.05 -32.03
N HIS A 399 2.90 0.20 -31.01
CA HIS A 399 4.33 0.47 -31.20
C HIS A 399 5.03 -0.61 -32.01
N LEU A 400 4.80 -1.88 -31.67
CA LEU A 400 5.38 -3.01 -32.40
C LEU A 400 4.91 -3.09 -33.85
N GLY A 401 3.65 -2.75 -34.12
CA GLY A 401 3.11 -2.62 -35.47
C GLY A 401 3.81 -1.53 -36.28
N MET A 402 3.98 -0.33 -35.71
CA MET A 402 4.71 0.76 -36.36
C MET A 402 6.15 0.36 -36.68
N VAL A 403 6.88 -0.22 -35.73
CA VAL A 403 8.27 -0.63 -35.97
C VAL A 403 8.40 -1.85 -36.89
N PHE A 404 7.34 -2.64 -37.07
CA PHE A 404 7.31 -3.72 -38.06
C PHE A 404 7.24 -3.17 -39.49
N PHE A 405 6.41 -2.17 -39.76
CA PHE A 405 6.35 -1.53 -41.08
C PHE A 405 7.67 -0.83 -41.45
N GLU A 406 8.43 -0.37 -40.47
CA GLU A 406 9.79 0.15 -40.66
C GLU A 406 10.87 -0.94 -40.81
N GLY A 407 10.51 -2.23 -40.76
CA GLY A 407 11.44 -3.36 -40.87
C GLY A 407 12.28 -3.63 -39.62
N ARG A 408 11.88 -3.11 -38.45
CA ARG A 408 12.60 -3.22 -37.17
C ARG A 408 11.98 -4.25 -36.21
N SER A 409 10.89 -4.91 -36.60
CA SER A 409 10.23 -5.99 -35.86
C SER A 409 9.78 -7.11 -36.81
N THR A 410 9.46 -8.28 -36.26
CA THR A 410 8.99 -9.44 -37.02
C THR A 410 7.50 -9.69 -36.77
N ALA A 411 6.84 -10.33 -37.73
CA ALA A 411 5.45 -10.79 -37.60
C ALA A 411 5.26 -11.68 -36.36
N ASP A 412 6.22 -12.60 -36.11
CA ASP A 412 6.21 -13.49 -34.94
C ASP A 412 6.23 -12.71 -33.63
N LYS A 413 7.04 -11.64 -33.56
CA LYS A 413 7.15 -10.81 -32.36
C LYS A 413 5.86 -10.06 -32.08
N ILE A 414 5.21 -9.50 -33.10
CA ILE A 414 3.90 -8.85 -32.93
C ILE A 414 2.86 -9.88 -32.49
N THR A 415 2.79 -11.02 -33.18
CA THR A 415 1.82 -12.09 -32.91
C THR A 415 1.96 -12.63 -31.48
N SER A 416 3.19 -12.84 -31.02
CA SER A 416 3.46 -13.26 -29.63
C SER A 416 2.94 -12.25 -28.61
N VAL A 417 3.09 -10.94 -28.85
CA VAL A 417 2.62 -9.90 -27.94
C VAL A 417 1.09 -9.76 -27.98
N LEU A 418 0.47 -9.94 -29.14
CA LEU A 418 -0.98 -9.99 -29.28
C LEU A 418 -1.58 -11.14 -28.46
N VAL A 419 -0.98 -12.34 -28.53
CA VAL A 419 -1.43 -13.50 -27.74
C VAL A 419 -1.17 -13.30 -26.26
N GLU A 420 0.01 -12.80 -25.87
CA GLU A 420 0.36 -12.47 -24.48
C GLU A 420 -0.68 -11.51 -23.87
N ALA A 421 -1.02 -10.42 -24.57
CA ALA A 421 -2.02 -9.46 -24.12
C ALA A 421 -3.42 -10.07 -24.03
N ALA A 422 -3.82 -10.87 -25.02
CA ALA A 422 -5.12 -11.54 -25.03
C ALA A 422 -5.28 -12.55 -23.89
N GLU A 423 -4.25 -13.33 -23.60
CA GLU A 423 -4.26 -14.28 -22.48
C GLU A 423 -4.22 -13.59 -21.13
N LYS A 424 -3.36 -12.57 -20.99
CA LYS A 424 -3.26 -11.77 -19.76
C LYS A 424 -4.58 -11.13 -19.36
N HIS A 425 -5.35 -10.67 -20.34
CA HIS A 425 -6.60 -9.95 -20.10
C HIS A 425 -7.86 -10.79 -20.30
N GLY A 426 -7.74 -12.08 -20.61
CA GLY A 426 -8.88 -12.95 -20.89
C GLY A 426 -9.71 -12.49 -22.10
N ILE A 427 -9.10 -11.81 -23.07
CA ILE A 427 -9.78 -11.32 -24.27
C ILE A 427 -10.14 -12.53 -25.12
N THR A 428 -11.39 -12.56 -25.59
CA THR A 428 -11.89 -13.61 -26.48
C THR A 428 -12.47 -12.99 -27.75
N GLY A 429 -12.46 -13.75 -28.84
CA GLY A 429 -13.06 -13.32 -30.10
C GLY A 429 -12.23 -13.76 -31.30
N SER A 430 -12.76 -13.51 -32.49
CA SER A 430 -12.16 -13.91 -33.76
C SER A 430 -10.75 -13.33 -33.98
N GLY A 431 -10.43 -12.18 -33.40
CA GLY A 431 -9.08 -11.60 -33.42
C GLY A 431 -8.07 -12.42 -32.62
N VAL A 432 -8.46 -12.82 -31.41
CA VAL A 432 -7.62 -13.64 -30.52
C VAL A 432 -7.44 -15.05 -31.09
N ASP A 433 -8.49 -15.63 -31.66
CA ASP A 433 -8.41 -16.95 -32.31
C ASP A 433 -7.45 -16.91 -33.51
N ALA A 434 -7.47 -15.83 -34.30
CA ALA A 434 -6.51 -15.63 -35.40
C ALA A 434 -5.06 -15.49 -34.89
N ALA A 435 -4.84 -14.77 -33.78
CA ALA A 435 -3.53 -14.62 -33.17
C ALA A 435 -2.99 -15.96 -32.64
N ARG A 436 -3.83 -16.74 -31.93
CA ARG A 436 -3.48 -18.07 -31.39
C ARG A 436 -3.15 -19.07 -32.49
N ALA A 437 -3.96 -19.10 -33.55
CA ALA A 437 -3.73 -20.00 -34.69
C ALA A 437 -2.35 -19.80 -35.32
N ARG A 438 -1.82 -18.57 -35.29
CA ARG A 438 -0.49 -18.23 -35.83
C ARG A 438 0.64 -18.48 -34.85
N ALA A 439 0.43 -18.24 -33.55
CA ALA A 439 1.42 -18.55 -32.53
C ALA A 439 1.65 -20.08 -32.37
N GLY A 440 0.64 -20.90 -32.68
CA GLY A 440 0.70 -22.36 -32.61
C GLY A 440 0.81 -23.13 -33.94
N GLY A 441 0.84 -22.43 -35.08
CA GLY A 441 0.77 -23.07 -36.41
C GLY A 441 2.14 -23.31 -37.06
N GLU A 442 2.48 -24.58 -37.33
CA GLU A 442 3.31 -24.89 -38.50
C GLU A 442 2.62 -24.28 -39.74
N THR A 443 3.37 -23.51 -40.52
CA THR A 443 2.92 -22.92 -41.78
C THR A 443 2.27 -24.00 -42.64
N PRO A 444 1.04 -23.84 -43.16
CA PRO A 444 0.63 -24.61 -44.30
C PRO A 444 1.48 -24.11 -45.48
N GLU A 445 2.38 -24.95 -45.98
CA GLU A 445 3.03 -24.71 -47.27
C GLU A 445 1.97 -24.54 -48.39
N PRO A 446 2.29 -23.77 -49.44
CA PRO A 446 1.32 -23.19 -50.38
C PRO A 446 0.44 -24.18 -51.16
#